data_AF-A0A843C6W6-F1
#
_entry.id   AF-A0A843C6W6-F1
#
_cell.length_a   1.000
_cell.length_b   1.000
_cell.length_c   1.000
_cell.angle_alpha   90.00
_cell.angle_beta   90.00
_cell.angle_gamma   90.00
#
_symmetry.space_group_name_H-M   'P 1'
#
loop_
_entity.id
_entity.type
_entity.pdbx_description
1 polymer ?
#
loop_
_entity_poly.entity_id
_entity_poly.type
_entity_poly.pdbx_seq_one_letter_code
_entity_poly.pdbx_strand_id
1 'polypeptide(L)' 'MLTEYIGAAMSRARYEILNDEEPYYGEVPELERVCATGKTLEEYRKNLAEVVDGGIIVRPRKDLPHPPIGKYK' A
#
# COMPACT_ATOMS: atom_id res chain seq x y z
N MET A 1 -14.77 -3.36 8.06
CA MET A 1 -14.93 -3.74 6.63
C MET A 1 -13.59 -3.63 5.91
N LEU A 2 -13.39 -4.37 4.81
CA LEU A 2 -12.10 -4.38 4.08
C LEU A 2 -11.67 -2.99 3.60
N THR A 3 -12.63 -2.16 3.20
CA THR A 3 -12.42 -0.77 2.79
C THR A 3 -11.80 0.08 3.91
N GLU A 4 -12.17 -0.16 5.17
CA GLU A 4 -11.56 0.55 6.31
C GLU A 4 -10.13 0.09 6.59
N TYR A 5 -9.82 -1.19 6.35
CA TYR A 5 -8.46 -1.71 6.43
C TYR A 5 -7.57 -1.08 5.36
N ILE A 6 -8.06 -1.00 4.11
CA ILE A 6 -7.37 -0.31 3.01
C ILE A 6 -7.20 1.18 3.34
N GLY A 7 -8.24 1.85 3.85
CA GLY A 7 -8.15 3.24 4.28
C GLY A 7 -7.11 3.47 5.39
N ALA A 8 -7.03 2.56 6.36
CA ALA A 8 -6.02 2.60 7.41
C ALA A 8 -4.60 2.35 6.86
N ALA A 9 -4.45 1.44 5.90
CA ALA A 9 -3.18 1.16 5.22
C ALA A 9 -2.71 2.39 4.44
N MET A 10 -3.59 3.00 3.64
CA MET A 10 -3.32 4.21 2.87
C MET A 10 -2.99 5.40 3.76
N SER A 11 -3.65 5.55 4.91
CA SER A 11 -3.36 6.62 5.88
C SER A 11 -2.02 6.46 6.58
N ARG A 12 -1.46 5.24 6.59
CA ARG A 12 -0.15 4.91 7.17
C ARG A 12 0.95 4.79 6.12
N ALA A 13 0.58 4.90 4.85
CA ALA A 13 1.53 4.89 3.76
C ALA A 13 2.53 6.04 3.96
N ARG A 14 3.81 5.71 3.88
CA ARG A 14 4.88 6.69 3.81
C ARG A 14 4.94 7.21 2.40
N TYR A 15 5.06 8.52 2.29
CA TYR A 15 5.22 9.21 1.04
C TYR A 15 6.59 9.85 1.02
N GLU A 16 7.35 9.57 -0.03
CA GLU A 16 8.67 10.14 -0.23
C GLU A 16 8.77 10.71 -1.64
N ILE A 17 9.28 11.93 -1.76
CA ILE A 17 9.58 12.53 -3.05
C ILE A 17 11.02 12.20 -3.39
N LEU A 18 11.20 11.39 -4.43
CA LEU A 18 12.52 11.02 -4.94
C LEU A 18 12.95 12.00 -6.04
N ASN A 19 14.26 12.17 -6.21
CA ASN A 19 14.83 12.96 -7.30
C ASN A 19 15.17 12.03 -8.48
N ASP A 20 14.15 11.36 -8.99
CA ASP A 20 14.22 10.31 -10.03
C ASP A 20 13.17 10.58 -11.13
N GLU A 21 13.13 9.75 -12.18
CA GLU A 21 12.11 9.82 -13.24
C GLU A 21 10.69 9.60 -12.70
N GLU A 22 10.55 8.88 -11.59
CA GLU A 22 9.30 8.67 -10.86
C GLU A 22 9.39 9.30 -9.47
N PRO A 23 9.15 10.61 -9.33
CA PRO A 23 9.41 11.32 -8.10
C PRO A 23 8.44 10.97 -6.97
N TYR A 24 7.33 10.27 -7.22
CA TYR A 24 6.35 9.93 -6.20
C TYR A 24 6.55 8.47 -5.76
N TYR A 25 7.15 8.26 -4.60
CA TYR A 25 7.26 6.94 -3.96
C TYR A 25 6.32 6.84 -2.77
N GLY A 26 5.77 5.65 -2.56
CA GLY A 26 5.21 5.34 -1.26
C GLY A 26 5.07 3.87 -0.96
N GLU A 27 5.19 3.58 0.33
CA GLU A 27 5.20 2.25 0.90
C GLU A 27 4.26 2.18 2.09
N VAL A 28 3.67 1.02 2.33
CA VAL A 28 2.91 0.78 3.57
C VAL A 28 3.79 -0.11 4.46
N PRO A 29 4.42 0.43 5.53
CA PRO A 29 5.36 -0.33 6.35
C PRO A 29 4.77 -1.60 6.96
N GLU A 30 3.47 -1.58 7.27
CA GLU A 30 2.76 -2.73 7.83
C GLU A 30 2.48 -3.83 6.81
N LEU A 31 2.49 -3.52 5.52
CA LEU A 31 2.30 -4.48 4.45
C LEU A 31 3.64 -4.80 3.80
N GLU A 32 4.26 -5.89 4.26
CA GLU A 32 5.51 -6.36 3.65
C GLU A 32 5.40 -6.47 2.12
N ARG A 33 6.35 -5.80 1.44
CA ARG A 33 6.49 -5.77 -0.03
C ARG A 33 5.40 -5.00 -0.78
N VAL A 34 4.60 -4.17 -0.09
CA VAL A 34 3.64 -3.26 -0.72
C VAL A 34 4.25 -1.86 -0.81
N CYS A 35 4.76 -1.55 -1.99
CA CYS A 35 5.23 -0.22 -2.36
C CYS A 35 4.82 0.09 -3.79
N ALA A 36 4.64 1.37 -4.09
CA ALA A 36 4.29 1.87 -5.40
C ALA A 36 5.05 3.16 -5.71
N THR A 37 5.42 3.32 -6.97
CA THR A 37 5.97 4.56 -7.52
C THR A 37 5.02 5.12 -8.58
N GLY A 38 5.20 6.38 -8.94
CA GLY A 38 4.51 6.98 -10.06
C GLY A 38 5.16 8.28 -10.51
N LYS A 39 4.91 8.64 -11.76
CA LYS A 39 5.37 9.90 -12.35
C LYS A 39 4.56 11.10 -11.89
N THR A 40 3.31 10.84 -11.51
CA THR A 40 2.35 11.85 -11.06
C THR A 40 1.65 11.39 -9.78
N LEU A 41 1.07 12.34 -9.05
CA LEU A 41 0.31 12.05 -7.83
C LEU A 41 -0.87 11.10 -8.08
N GLU A 42 -1.55 11.22 -9.22
CA GLU A 42 -2.67 10.33 -9.59
C GLU A 42 -2.19 8.91 -9.87
N GLU A 43 -1.12 8.77 -10.64
CA GLU A 43 -0.54 7.47 -10.99
C GLU A 43 -0.02 6.77 -9.74
N TYR A 44 0.69 7.48 -8.86
CA TYR A 44 1.11 6.99 -7.56
C TYR A 44 -0.06 6.50 -6.71
N ARG A 45 -1.15 7.27 -6.60
CA ARG A 45 -2.32 6.87 -5.80
C ARG A 45 -3.01 5.63 -6.35
N LYS A 46 -3.10 5.53 -7.68
CA LYS A 46 -3.67 4.35 -8.34
C LYS A 46 -2.79 3.12 -8.12
N ASN A 47 -1.49 3.25 -8.36
CA ASN A 47 -0.54 2.16 -8.18
C ASN A 47 -0.52 1.69 -6.73
N LEU A 48 -0.50 2.61 -5.75
CA LEU A 48 -0.52 2.25 -4.34
C LEU A 48 -1.79 1.48 -3.96
N ALA A 49 -2.96 1.92 -4.43
CA ALA A 49 -4.21 1.22 -4.18
C ALA A 49 -4.20 -0.20 -4.79
N GLU A 50 -3.66 -0.35 -6.01
CA GLU A 50 -3.58 -1.64 -6.70
C GLU A 50 -2.64 -2.62 -5.99
N VAL A 51 -1.47 -2.16 -5.52
CA VAL A 51 -0.51 -3.00 -4.80
C VAL A 51 -1.03 -3.37 -3.41
N VAL A 52 -1.76 -2.46 -2.73
CA VAL A 52 -2.45 -2.77 -1.47
C VAL A 52 -3.53 -3.83 -1.66
N ASP A 53 -4.37 -3.71 -2.70
CA ASP A 53 -5.41 -4.68 -3.03
C ASP A 53 -4.79 -6.05 -3.37
N GLY A 54 -3.79 -6.07 -4.26
CA GLY A 54 -3.05 -7.28 -4.61
C GLY A 54 -2.37 -7.94 -3.41
N GLY A 55 -1.78 -7.16 -2.52
CA GLY A 55 -1.15 -7.63 -1.28
C GLY A 55 -2.15 -8.29 -0.33
N ILE A 56 -3.38 -7.80 -0.27
CA ILE A 56 -4.47 -8.40 0.50
C ILE A 56 -4.95 -9.71 -0.17
N ILE A 57 -5.14 -9.72 -1.49
CA ILE A 57 -5.61 -10.91 -2.22
C ILE A 57 -4.60 -12.07 -2.17
N VAL A 58 -3.30 -11.78 -2.21
CA VAL A 58 -2.24 -12.81 -2.22
C VAL A 58 -2.08 -13.50 -0.86
N ARG A 59 -2.40 -12.84 0.25
CA ARG A 59 -2.19 -13.38 1.61
C ARG A 59 -3.03 -14.64 1.91
N PRO A 60 -4.36 -14.65 1.71
CA PRO A 60 -5.18 -15.86 1.86
C PRO A 60 -4.70 -17.02 0.98
N ARG A 61 -4.19 -16.72 -0.23
CA ARG A 61 -3.67 -17.76 -1.15
C ARG A 61 -2.36 -18.39 -0.68
N LYS A 62 -1.66 -17.76 0.24
CA LYS A 62 -0.39 -18.22 0.82
C LYS A 62 -0.52 -18.66 2.27
N ASP A 63 -1.75 -18.77 2.79
CA ASP A 63 -2.04 -19.03 4.22
C ASP A 63 -1.32 -18.03 5.15
N LEU A 64 -1.10 -16.81 4.67
CA LEU A 64 -0.46 -15.74 5.44
C LEU A 64 -1.53 -14.90 6.15
N PRO A 65 -1.35 -14.57 7.44
CA PRO A 65 -2.25 -13.67 8.13
C PRO A 65 -2.16 -12.25 7.56
N HIS A 66 -3.27 -11.51 7.67
CA HIS A 66 -3.27 -10.09 7.40
C HIS A 66 -2.50 -9.38 8.52
N PRO A 67 -1.58 -8.47 8.19
CA PRO A 67 -0.81 -7.78 9.20
C PRO A 67 -1.71 -6.79 9.93
N PRO A 68 -1.46 -6.54 11.22
CA PRO A 68 -2.27 -5.62 11.98
C PRO A 68 -2.01 -4.17 11.51
N ILE A 69 -3.05 -3.51 11.01
CA ILE A 69 -3.01 -2.09 10.63
C ILE A 69 -3.91 -1.30 11.57
N GLY A 70 -3.27 -0.59 12.50
CA GLY A 70 -3.96 0.17 13.54
C GLY A 70 -4.84 -0.72 14.42
N LYS A 71 -6.15 -0.56 14.30
CA LYS A 71 -7.15 -1.32 15.07
C LYS A 71 -7.64 -2.59 14.35
N TYR A 72 -7.25 -2.79 13.08
CA TYR A 72 -7.66 -3.94 12.29
C TYR A 72 -6.57 -5.02 12.38
N LYS A 73 -6.97 -6.25 12.70
CA LYS A 73 -6.11 -7.44 12.86
C LYS A 73 -6.58 -8.55 11.92
#